data_AF-A0A972RU68-F1
#
_entry.id   AF-A0A972RU68-F1
#
_cell.length_a   1.000
_cell.length_b   1.000
_cell.length_c   1.000
_cell.angle_alpha   90.00
_cell.angle_beta   90.00
_cell.angle_gamma   90.00
#
_symmetry.space_group_name_H-M   'P 1'
#
loop_
_entity.id
_entity.type
_entity.pdbx_description
1 polymer ?
#
loop_
_entity_poly.entity_id
_entity_poly.type
_entity_poly.pdbx_seq_one_letter_code
_entity_poly.pdbx_strand_id
1 'polypeptide(L)' 'YIDEEGLKELEANNQILFKYCDENGKEVDLNGSVANIAGICNKEKNVFGLMPHPERAVEDVLGSIDGVKILEGFRD' A
#
# COMPACT_ATOMS: atom_id res chain seq x y z
N TYR A 1 8.99 -12.79 3.91
CA TYR A 1 8.31 -13.67 2.93
C TYR A 1 7.11 -14.28 3.63
N ILE A 2 5.95 -14.33 2.98
CA ILE A 2 4.70 -14.88 3.52
C ILE A 2 4.35 -16.15 2.73
N ASP A 3 3.79 -17.14 3.40
CA ASP A 3 3.32 -18.38 2.77
C ASP A 3 1.88 -18.25 2.25
N GLU A 4 1.38 -19.30 1.60
CA GLU A 4 0.04 -19.30 1.01
C GLU A 4 -1.08 -19.21 2.05
N GLU A 5 -0.87 -19.79 3.25
CA GLU A 5 -1.85 -19.74 4.33
C GLU A 5 -1.95 -18.33 4.90
N GLY A 6 -0.81 -17.69 5.20
CA GLY A 6 -0.76 -16.30 5.65
C GLY A 6 -1.30 -15.32 4.62
N LEU A 7 -1.05 -15.56 3.32
CA LEU A 7 -1.62 -14.73 2.26
C LEU A 7 -3.15 -14.82 2.23
N LYS A 8 -3.71 -16.03 2.30
CA LYS A 8 -5.17 -16.22 2.35
C LYS A 8 -5.79 -15.57 3.58
N GLU A 9 -5.10 -15.58 4.72
CA GLU A 9 -5.56 -14.91 5.93
C GLU A 9 -5.60 -13.38 5.76
N LEU A 10 -4.56 -12.78 5.16
CA LEU A 10 -4.55 -11.34 4.85
C LEU A 10 -5.71 -10.96 3.91
N GLU A 11 -5.96 -11.77 2.88
CA GLU A 11 -7.06 -11.56 1.93
C GLU A 11 -8.42 -11.67 2.63
N ALA A 12 -8.65 -12.74 3.39
CA ALA A 12 -9.89 -12.98 4.12
C ALA A 12 -10.22 -11.86 5.12
N ASN A 13 -9.19 -11.27 5.74
CA ASN A 13 -9.35 -10.19 6.70
C ASN A 13 -9.37 -8.78 6.06
N ASN A 14 -9.26 -8.66 4.74
CA ASN A 14 -9.16 -7.39 4.02
C ASN A 14 -8.01 -6.50 4.54
N GLN A 15 -6.85 -7.10 4.78
CA GLN A 15 -5.67 -6.41 5.31
C GLN A 15 -4.74 -5.88 4.22
N ILE A 16 -4.97 -6.21 2.94
CA ILE A 16 -4.21 -5.70 1.81
C ILE A 16 -4.84 -4.38 1.37
N LEU A 17 -4.15 -3.27 1.59
CA LEU A 17 -4.68 -1.92 1.31
C LEU A 17 -4.19 -1.37 -0.03
N PHE A 18 -2.96 -1.70 -0.43
CA PHE A 18 -2.37 -1.22 -1.67
C PHE A 18 -1.64 -2.33 -2.40
N LYS A 19 -1.78 -2.30 -3.73
CA LYS A 19 -0.99 -3.11 -4.67
C LYS A 19 -0.36 -2.20 -5.73
N TYR A 20 0.78 -2.60 -6.26
CA TYR A 20 1.40 -1.94 -7.40
C TYR A 20 0.59 -2.23 -8.66
N CYS A 21 0.27 -1.18 -9.42
CA CYS A 21 -0.40 -1.26 -10.71
C CYS A 21 0.14 -0.22 -11.68
N ASP A 22 -0.11 -0.42 -12.97
CA ASP A 22 0.13 0.58 -14.02
C ASP A 22 -0.98 1.63 -14.07
N GLU A 23 -0.84 2.60 -14.97
CA GLU A 23 -1.81 3.69 -15.18
C GLU A 23 -3.23 3.21 -15.56
N ASN A 24 -3.37 1.96 -16.04
CA ASN A 24 -4.65 1.35 -16.40
C ASN A 24 -5.21 0.49 -15.25
N GLY A 25 -4.54 0.45 -14.10
CA GLY A 25 -4.93 -0.35 -12.94
C GLY A 25 -4.57 -1.84 -13.06
N LYS A 26 -3.76 -2.23 -14.06
CA LYS A 26 -3.28 -3.61 -14.15
C LYS A 26 -2.16 -3.81 -13.14
N GLU A 27 -2.26 -4.84 -12.31
CA GLU A 27 -1.22 -5.14 -11.32
C GLU A 27 0.14 -5.37 -11.99
N VAL A 28 1.20 -4.82 -11.41
CA VAL A 28 2.58 -4.93 -11.91
C VAL A 28 3.53 -5.32 -10.79
N ASP A 29 4.51 -6.14 -11.13
CA ASP A 29 5.60 -6.47 -10.20
C ASP A 29 6.71 -5.41 -10.30
N LEU A 30 6.90 -4.63 -9.23
CA LEU A 30 7.95 -3.61 -9.14
C LEU A 30 9.15 -4.03 -8.29
N ASN A 31 8.96 -4.96 -7.35
CA ASN A 31 9.95 -5.24 -6.31
C ASN A 31 9.97 -6.70 -5.83
N GLY A 32 9.27 -7.61 -6.51
CA GLY A 32 9.17 -9.02 -6.17
C GLY A 32 8.22 -9.32 -5.00
N SER A 33 7.37 -8.36 -4.59
CA SER A 33 6.41 -8.59 -3.50
C SER A 33 5.35 -9.59 -3.90
N VAL A 34 5.05 -10.54 -3.01
CA VAL A 34 3.97 -11.51 -3.20
C VAL A 34 2.66 -10.76 -3.51
N ALA A 35 1.96 -11.19 -4.57
CA ALA A 35 0.72 -10.59 -5.04
C ALA A 35 0.77 -9.07 -5.30
N ASN A 36 1.96 -8.55 -5.65
CA ASN A 36 2.22 -7.13 -5.93
C ASN A 36 1.85 -6.20 -4.76
N ILE A 37 1.84 -6.70 -3.52
CA ILE A 37 1.39 -5.96 -2.34
C ILE A 37 2.38 -4.83 -2.01
N ALA A 38 1.86 -3.62 -1.87
CA ALA A 38 2.62 -2.42 -1.52
C ALA A 38 2.40 -1.98 -0.07
N GLY A 39 1.24 -2.31 0.52
CA GLY A 39 0.92 -1.96 1.91
C GLY A 39 -0.19 -2.80 2.51
N ILE A 40 -0.07 -3.06 3.82
CA ILE A 40 -1.00 -3.87 4.62
C ILE A 40 -1.33 -3.20 5.95
N CYS A 41 -2.45 -3.55 6.56
CA CYS A 41 -2.77 -3.15 7.94
C CYS A 41 -2.85 -4.34 8.91
N ASN A 42 -2.84 -4.07 10.21
CA ASN A 42 -3.17 -5.07 11.22
C ASN A 42 -4.67 -5.41 11.20
N LYS A 43 -5.06 -6.45 11.93
CA LYS A 43 -6.47 -6.92 12.00
C LYS A 43 -7.42 -5.86 12.57
N GLU A 44 -6.96 -5.04 13.52
CA GLU A 44 -7.76 -3.94 14.08
C GLU A 44 -7.81 -2.69 13.18
N LYS A 45 -7.08 -2.67 12.05
CA LYS A 45 -7.06 -1.59 11.06
C LYS A 45 -6.63 -0.22 11.62
N ASN A 46 -5.81 -0.21 12.66
CA ASN A 46 -5.28 1.01 13.29
C ASN A 46 -3.75 1.14 13.14
N VAL A 47 -3.08 0.13 12.60
CA VAL A 47 -1.66 0.16 12.22
C VAL A 47 -1.55 -0.17 10.75
N PHE A 48 -0.86 0.70 10.01
CA PHE A 48 -0.65 0.57 8.58
C PHE A 48 0.84 0.54 8.25
N GLY A 49 1.27 -0.50 7.54
CA GLY A 49 2.60 -0.61 6.97
C GLY A 49 2.54 -0.39 5.45
N LEU A 50 3.36 0.53 4.95
CA LEU A 50 3.44 0.89 3.54
C LEU A 50 4.91 0.93 3.10
N MET A 51 5.20 0.36 1.94
CA MET A 51 6.53 0.46 1.31
C MET A 51 6.69 1.79 0.54
N PRO A 52 5.73 2.23 -0.30
CA PRO A 52 5.74 3.59 -0.85
C PRO A 52 5.91 4.67 0.22
N HIS A 53 6.56 5.77 -0.17
CA HIS A 53 6.88 6.89 0.70
C HIS A 53 5.97 8.10 0.38
N PRO A 54 4.68 8.11 0.81
CA PRO A 54 3.77 9.21 0.53
C PRO A 54 4.27 10.54 1.11
N GLU A 55 5.06 10.51 2.19
CA GLU A 55 5.68 11.68 2.79
C GLU A 55 6.67 12.39 1.86
N ARG A 56 7.19 11.70 0.83
CA ARG A 56 8.08 12.30 -0.19
C ARG A 56 7.32 12.88 -1.37
N ALA A 57 6.02 12.62 -1.47
CA ALA A 57 5.13 13.07 -2.54
C ALA A 57 4.10 14.09 -2.00
N VAL A 58 4.57 15.07 -1.23
CA VAL A 58 3.73 16.12 -0.63
C VAL A 58 4.05 17.53 -1.11
N GLU A 59 5.08 17.69 -1.94
CA GLU A 59 5.53 18.98 -2.46
C GLU A 59 5.74 18.89 -3.97
N ASP A 60 5.16 19.84 -4.71
CA ASP A 60 5.26 19.90 -6.18
C ASP A 60 6.72 19.93 -6.65
N VAL A 61 7.60 20.63 -5.90
CA VAL A 61 9.05 20.72 -6.19
C VAL A 61 9.77 19.37 -6.10
N LEU A 62 9.20 18.39 -5.38
CA LEU A 62 9.72 17.03 -5.26
C LEU A 62 9.12 16.07 -6.31
N GLY A 63 8.22 16.56 -7.17
CA GLY A 63 7.71 15.87 -8.35
C GLY A 63 6.30 15.27 -8.21
N SER A 64 5.67 15.34 -7.04
CA SER A 64 4.26 14.95 -6.86
C SER A 64 3.70 15.49 -5.54
N ILE A 65 2.38 15.68 -5.49
CA ILE A 65 1.59 16.00 -4.30
C ILE A 65 0.58 14.90 -3.92
N ASP A 66 0.61 13.75 -4.59
CA ASP A 66 -0.41 12.70 -4.42
C ASP A 66 -0.38 12.06 -3.02
N GLY A 67 0.78 12.09 -2.35
CA GLY A 67 0.96 11.58 -1.00
C GLY A 67 0.15 12.36 0.05
N VAL A 68 -0.22 13.62 -0.23
CA VAL A 68 -1.05 14.44 0.69
C VAL A 68 -2.37 13.73 1.00
N LYS A 69 -3.04 13.19 -0.02
CA LYS A 69 -4.34 12.52 0.15
C LYS A 69 -4.25 11.28 1.06
N ILE A 70 -3.13 10.56 1.00
CA ILE A 70 -2.89 9.40 1.86
C ILE A 70 -2.72 9.86 3.31
N LEU A 71 -1.89 10.90 3.54
CA LEU A 71 -1.60 11.40 4.88
C LEU A 71 -2.82 12.07 5.53
N GLU A 72 -3.62 12.80 4.75
CA GLU A 72 -4.89 13.37 5.22
C GLU A 72 -5.88 12.30 5.70
N GLY A 73 -5.84 11.10 5.10
CA GLY A 73 -6.66 9.96 5.53
C GLY A 73 -6.38 9.47 6.95
N PHE A 74 -5.26 9.84 7.57
CA PHE A 74 -4.92 9.49 8.97
C PHE A 74 -5.26 10.58 9.99
N ARG A 75 -5.76 11.74 9.53
CA ARG A 75 -5.88 12.93 10.36
C ARG A 75 -7.10 12.92 11.28
N ASP A 76 -8.09 12.09 11.00
CA ASP A 76 -9.38 12.03 11.73
C ASP A 76 -9.68 10.64 12.30
#